data_AF-A0A382U4R1-F1
#
_entry.id   AF-A0A382U4R1-F1
#
_cell.length_a   1.000
_cell.length_b   1.000
_cell.length_c   1.000
_cell.angle_alpha   90.00
_cell.angle_beta   90.00
_cell.angle_gamma   90.00
#
_symmetry.space_group_name_H-M   'P 1'
#
loop_
_entity.id
_entity.type
_entity.pdbx_description
1 polymer ?
#
loop_
_entity_poly.entity_id
_entity_poly.type
_entity_poly.pdbx_seq_one_letter_code
_entity_poly.pdbx_strand_id
1 'polypeptide(L)'
;VKGIQVLNDEGEYMFSSYSGRWIPDSPSIRKNITSRLQYWNPYSDSSPVEGITEAINTFYAGDKHISIYVFGDDFPRGSVEAVCRYVARINKADRFGNRLVRIHGIGFPTQIGTANGAKFAHLMRKLSEQNGGTFVALPHL
;
A
#
# COMPACT_ATOMS: atom_id res chain seq x y z
N VAL A 1 8.51 -4.20 15.12
CA VAL A 1 7.28 -4.59 14.39
C VAL A 1 7.08 -6.07 14.66
N LYS A 2 5.84 -6.60 14.71
CA LYS A 2 5.62 -8.04 15.03
C LYS A 2 5.69 -8.95 13.80
N GLY A 3 5.27 -8.44 12.64
CA GLY A 3 5.35 -9.13 11.37
C GLY A 3 5.31 -8.15 10.20
N ILE A 4 5.80 -8.58 9.04
CA ILE A 4 5.85 -7.82 7.80
C ILE A 4 5.28 -8.70 6.69
N GLN A 5 4.62 -8.09 5.71
CA GLN A 5 4.25 -8.74 4.47
C GLN A 5 4.49 -7.77 3.32
N VAL A 6 4.81 -8.32 2.14
CA VAL A 6 5.06 -7.56 0.92
C VAL A 6 4.28 -8.22 -0.21
N LEU A 7 3.36 -7.45 -0.80
CA LEU A 7 2.59 -7.83 -1.97
C LEU A 7 2.59 -6.67 -2.97
N ASN A 8 2.39 -6.98 -4.24
CA ASN A 8 2.22 -5.95 -5.27
C ASN A 8 0.80 -5.42 -5.24
N ASP A 9 0.52 -4.51 -6.16
CA ASP A 9 -0.78 -3.90 -6.40
C ASP A 9 -1.86 -4.91 -6.82
N GLU A 10 -1.50 -6.07 -7.37
CA GLU A 10 -2.43 -7.17 -7.70
C GLU A 10 -2.66 -8.18 -6.55
N GLY A 11 -2.00 -8.01 -5.40
CA GLY A 11 -2.08 -8.98 -4.29
C GLY A 11 -1.13 -10.17 -4.40
N GLU A 12 -0.22 -10.19 -5.36
CA GLU A 12 0.84 -11.19 -5.50
C GLU A 12 1.89 -11.03 -4.40
N TYR A 13 2.09 -12.09 -3.61
CA TYR A 13 3.04 -12.13 -2.51
C TYR A 13 4.48 -12.23 -3.00
N MET A 14 5.36 -11.34 -2.52
CA MET A 14 6.80 -11.44 -2.78
C MET A 14 7.35 -12.79 -2.32
N PHE A 15 6.92 -13.28 -1.16
CA PHE A 15 7.26 -14.62 -0.66
C PHE A 15 6.01 -15.49 -0.66
N SER A 16 5.80 -16.24 -1.74
CA SER A 16 4.64 -17.14 -1.89
C SER A 16 4.53 -18.21 -0.79
N SER A 17 5.67 -18.62 -0.19
CA SER A 17 5.65 -19.47 0.99
C SER A 17 4.97 -18.79 2.19
N TYR A 18 4.79 -17.48 2.21
CA TYR A 18 4.07 -16.74 3.23
C TYR A 18 2.73 -16.16 2.76
N SER A 19 2.16 -16.64 1.66
CA SER A 19 0.81 -16.23 1.24
C SER A 19 -0.22 -16.42 2.35
N GLY A 20 -1.02 -15.39 2.62
CA GLY A 20 -2.05 -15.43 3.66
C GLY A 20 -1.53 -15.35 5.11
N ARG A 21 -0.22 -15.21 5.33
CA ARG A 21 0.37 -15.20 6.68
C ARG A 21 1.42 -14.11 6.86
N TRP A 22 1.52 -13.60 8.08
CA TRP A 22 2.55 -12.64 8.44
C TRP A 22 3.93 -13.32 8.39
N ILE A 23 4.93 -12.63 7.84
CA ILE A 23 6.33 -13.02 7.97
C ILE A 23 6.82 -12.48 9.32
N PRO A 24 7.34 -13.31 10.24
CA PRO A 24 7.90 -12.81 11.49
C PRO A 24 9.03 -11.80 11.24
N ASP A 25 8.96 -10.63 11.88
CA ASP A 25 9.94 -9.57 11.69
C ASP A 25 11.31 -9.98 12.25
N SER A 26 12.35 -9.81 11.44
CA SER A 26 13.75 -9.95 11.87
C SER A 26 14.68 -9.18 10.93
N PRO A 27 15.90 -8.81 11.37
CA PRO A 27 16.88 -8.17 10.49
C PRO A 27 17.17 -8.99 9.21
N SER A 28 17.21 -10.32 9.31
CA SER A 28 17.41 -11.22 8.18
C SER A 28 16.25 -11.16 7.17
N ILE A 29 15.00 -11.18 7.65
CA ILE A 29 13.82 -11.03 6.79
C ILE A 29 13.82 -9.68 6.08
N ARG A 30 14.13 -8.57 6.78
CA ARG A 30 14.22 -7.25 6.17
C ARG A 30 15.28 -7.18 5.07
N LYS A 31 16.47 -7.75 5.34
CA LYS A 31 17.54 -7.85 4.34
C LYS A 31 17.08 -8.65 3.12
N ASN A 32 16.41 -9.78 3.33
CA ASN A 32 15.89 -10.62 2.24
C ASN A 32 14.82 -9.90 1.41
N ILE A 33 13.91 -9.16 2.06
CA ILE A 33 12.94 -8.29 1.36
C ILE A 33 13.68 -7.30 0.48
N THR A 34 14.63 -6.53 1.03
CA THR A 34 15.35 -5.51 0.26
C THR A 34 16.19 -6.08 -0.87
N SER A 35 16.84 -7.24 -0.66
CA SER A 35 17.62 -7.91 -1.71
C SER A 35 16.72 -8.42 -2.83
N ARG A 36 15.55 -8.97 -2.49
CA ARG A 36 14.60 -9.49 -3.49
C ARG A 36 13.92 -8.37 -4.27
N LEU A 37 13.59 -7.26 -3.60
CA LEU A 37 12.95 -6.10 -4.20
C LEU A 37 13.73 -5.55 -5.41
N GLN A 38 15.06 -5.67 -5.43
CA GLN A 38 15.92 -5.23 -6.55
C GLN A 38 15.60 -5.89 -7.88
N TYR A 39 15.05 -7.12 -7.86
CA TYR A 39 14.78 -7.91 -9.06
C TYR A 39 13.32 -8.37 -9.13
N TRP A 40 12.48 -7.94 -8.19
CA TRP A 40 11.09 -8.35 -8.12
C TRP A 40 10.26 -7.48 -9.06
N ASN A 41 9.82 -8.10 -10.16
CA ASN A 41 9.08 -7.44 -11.24
C ASN A 41 7.79 -8.23 -11.56
N PRO A 42 6.85 -8.33 -10.60
CA PRO A 42 5.55 -8.95 -10.87
C PRO A 42 4.73 -8.08 -11.82
N TYR A 43 3.66 -8.64 -12.39
CA TYR A 43 2.71 -7.86 -13.18
C TYR A 43 2.04 -6.78 -12.32
N SER A 44 1.70 -5.64 -12.93
CA SER A 44 1.04 -4.51 -12.26
C SER A 44 0.20 -3.76 -13.30
N ASP A 45 -1.03 -3.42 -12.95
CA ASP A 45 -1.90 -2.52 -13.73
C ASP A 45 -1.86 -1.06 -13.23
N SER A 46 -0.99 -0.80 -12.24
CA SER A 46 -0.81 0.46 -11.51
C SER A 46 -2.03 0.89 -10.70
N SER A 47 -2.92 -0.04 -10.30
CA SER A 47 -4.05 0.22 -9.38
C SER A 47 -3.75 -0.30 -7.97
N PRO A 48 -3.68 0.55 -6.93
CA PRO A 48 -3.42 0.07 -5.57
C PRO A 48 -4.63 -0.60 -4.91
N VAL A 49 -5.79 -0.65 -5.57
CA VAL A 49 -7.06 -1.10 -4.95
C VAL A 49 -6.99 -2.56 -4.54
N GLU A 50 -6.54 -3.41 -5.45
CA GLU A 50 -6.53 -4.86 -5.33
C GLU A 50 -5.58 -5.27 -4.18
N GLY A 51 -4.37 -4.73 -4.15
CA GLY A 51 -3.38 -4.96 -3.10
C GLY A 51 -3.82 -4.41 -1.74
N ILE A 52 -4.43 -3.22 -1.68
CA ILE A 52 -5.03 -2.72 -0.42
C ILE A 52 -6.15 -3.63 0.07
N THR A 53 -6.97 -4.16 -0.85
CA THR A 53 -8.08 -5.07 -0.54
C THR A 53 -7.55 -6.38 0.02
N GLU A 54 -6.58 -6.98 -0.64
CA GLU A 54 -5.92 -8.21 -0.18
C GLU A 54 -5.31 -7.99 1.20
N ALA A 55 -4.59 -6.89 1.40
CA ALA A 55 -3.98 -6.57 2.68
C ALA A 55 -5.02 -6.47 3.83
N ILE A 56 -6.14 -5.79 3.60
CA ILE A 56 -7.19 -5.63 4.62
C ILE A 56 -7.91 -6.95 4.88
N ASN A 57 -8.39 -7.62 3.83
CA ASN A 57 -9.21 -8.82 3.96
C ASN A 57 -8.45 -9.97 4.63
N THR A 58 -7.15 -10.10 4.31
CA THR A 58 -6.35 -11.22 4.77
C THR A 58 -5.73 -10.96 6.15
N PHE A 59 -5.26 -9.74 6.41
CA PHE A 59 -4.40 -9.49 7.58
C PHE A 59 -5.05 -8.73 8.71
N TYR A 60 -6.19 -8.07 8.49
CA TYR A 60 -6.87 -7.34 9.56
C TYR A 60 -7.26 -8.27 10.71
N ALA A 61 -6.99 -7.81 11.93
CA ALA A 61 -7.49 -8.43 13.14
C ALA A 61 -7.70 -7.35 14.21
N GLY A 62 -8.80 -7.44 14.97
CA GLY A 62 -9.18 -6.44 15.96
C GLY A 62 -8.18 -6.23 17.10
N ASP A 63 -7.25 -7.17 17.29
CA ASP A 63 -6.17 -7.12 18.27
C ASP A 63 -4.84 -6.56 17.72
N LYS A 64 -4.83 -6.09 16.46
CA LYS A 64 -3.61 -5.64 15.76
C LYS A 64 -3.74 -4.19 15.28
N HIS A 65 -2.65 -3.45 15.43
CA HIS A 65 -2.46 -2.18 14.73
C HIS A 65 -1.68 -2.44 13.44
N ILE A 66 -2.30 -2.17 12.30
CA ILE A 66 -1.75 -2.46 10.97
C ILE A 66 -1.61 -1.16 10.18
N SER A 67 -0.44 -1.00 9.55
CA SER A 67 -0.14 0.07 8.61
C SER A 67 0.20 -0.54 7.26
N ILE A 68 -0.49 -0.08 6.22
CA ILE A 68 -0.19 -0.37 4.81
C ILE A 68 0.67 0.78 4.29
N TYR A 69 1.74 0.45 3.57
CA TYR A 69 2.61 1.40 2.90
C TYR A 69 2.57 1.12 1.41
N VAL A 70 1.95 2.03 0.64
CA VAL A 70 1.87 1.95 -0.81
C VAL A 70 3.06 2.68 -1.40
N PHE A 71 3.85 1.99 -2.21
CA PHE A 71 5.00 2.53 -2.92
C PHE A 71 4.66 2.61 -4.42
N GLY A 72 4.87 3.75 -5.04
CA GLY A 72 4.59 3.91 -6.46
C GLY A 72 4.92 5.31 -6.99
N ASP A 73 4.70 5.49 -8.28
CA ASP A 73 5.01 6.71 -9.02
C ASP A 73 3.90 7.11 -10.00
N ASP A 74 3.00 6.21 -10.36
CA ASP A 74 1.98 6.45 -11.37
C ASP A 74 0.58 5.89 -11.02
N PHE A 75 -0.45 6.48 -11.63
CA PHE A 75 -1.83 6.00 -11.54
C PHE A 75 -2.59 6.28 -12.86
N PRO A 76 -2.31 5.54 -13.93
CA PRO A 76 -2.74 5.85 -15.29
C PRO A 76 -4.25 5.66 -15.50
N ARG A 77 -4.87 4.68 -14.82
CA ARG A 77 -6.28 4.32 -15.02
C ARG A 77 -7.10 4.61 -13.76
N GLY A 78 -8.42 4.45 -13.84
CA GLY A 78 -9.32 4.64 -12.70
C GLY A 78 -9.53 6.09 -12.26
N SER A 79 -10.34 6.26 -11.21
CA SER A 79 -10.68 7.56 -10.62
C SER A 79 -10.26 7.60 -9.16
N VAL A 80 -9.62 8.69 -8.75
CA VAL A 80 -9.23 8.92 -7.35
C VAL A 80 -10.44 8.79 -6.43
N GLU A 81 -11.57 9.39 -6.79
CA GLU A 81 -12.80 9.31 -6.01
C GLU A 81 -13.33 7.88 -5.91
N ALA A 82 -13.31 7.13 -7.02
CA ALA A 82 -13.78 5.75 -7.03
C ALA A 82 -12.95 4.86 -6.09
N VAL A 83 -11.62 4.99 -6.16
CA VAL A 83 -10.69 4.28 -5.27
C VAL A 83 -10.93 4.67 -3.82
N CYS A 84 -10.97 5.96 -3.50
CA CYS A 84 -11.22 6.44 -2.15
C CYS A 84 -12.55 5.93 -1.57
N ARG A 85 -13.64 5.96 -2.36
CA ARG A 85 -14.96 5.45 -1.93
C ARG A 85 -14.92 3.94 -1.68
N TYR A 86 -14.22 3.20 -2.54
CA TYR A 86 -14.09 1.76 -2.39
C TYR A 86 -13.27 1.41 -1.14
N VAL A 87 -12.09 2.03 -0.95
CA VAL A 87 -11.25 1.85 0.24
C VAL A 87 -12.02 2.23 1.51
N ALA A 88 -12.79 3.33 1.50
CA ALA A 88 -13.59 3.73 2.65
C ALA A 88 -14.67 2.71 3.05
N ARG A 89 -15.16 1.89 2.09
CA ARG A 89 -16.13 0.82 2.33
C ARG A 89 -15.50 -0.41 2.99
N ILE A 90 -14.28 -0.78 2.59
CA ILE A 90 -13.58 -1.96 3.11
C ILE A 90 -12.81 -1.63 4.39
N ASN A 91 -12.16 -0.46 4.47
CA ASN A 91 -11.50 0.06 5.66
C ASN A 91 -12.49 0.88 6.49
N LYS A 92 -13.51 0.22 7.03
CA LYS A 92 -14.63 0.89 7.72
C LYS A 92 -14.13 1.69 8.93
N ALA A 93 -14.73 2.86 9.13
CA ALA A 93 -14.53 3.64 10.33
C ALA A 93 -15.45 3.13 11.46
N ASP A 94 -14.95 3.12 12.68
CA ASP A 94 -15.78 3.02 13.87
C ASP A 94 -16.50 4.35 14.16
N ARG A 95 -17.29 4.38 15.24
CA ARG A 95 -18.04 5.58 15.66
C ARG A 95 -17.17 6.79 16.02
N PHE A 96 -15.86 6.59 16.22
CA PHE A 96 -14.89 7.62 16.56
C PHE A 96 -14.03 8.03 15.36
N GLY A 97 -14.27 7.45 14.18
CA GLY A 97 -13.50 7.71 12.97
C GLY A 97 -12.23 6.85 12.85
N ASN A 98 -11.98 5.91 13.77
CA ASN A 98 -10.83 5.00 13.65
C ASN A 98 -11.08 3.98 12.56
N ARG A 99 -10.07 3.74 11.73
CA ARG A 99 -10.11 2.79 10.62
C ARG A 99 -9.52 1.45 11.03
N LEU A 100 -9.85 0.38 10.29
CA LEU A 100 -9.31 -0.96 10.52
C LEU A 100 -7.78 -0.99 10.38
N VAL A 101 -7.26 -0.25 9.38
CA VAL A 101 -5.83 -0.09 9.11
C VAL A 101 -5.48 1.37 8.80
N ARG A 102 -4.22 1.75 9.00
CA ARG A 102 -3.67 3.01 8.49
C ARG A 102 -3.09 2.82 7.09
N ILE A 103 -3.23 3.81 6.22
CA ILE A 103 -2.69 3.74 4.84
C ILE A 103 -1.74 4.92 4.60
N HIS A 104 -0.48 4.61 4.34
CA HIS A 104 0.59 5.55 4.05
C HIS A 104 0.99 5.42 2.58
N GLY A 105 1.48 6.51 1.99
CA GLY A 105 1.98 6.53 0.63
C GLY A 105 3.44 6.99 0.57
N ILE A 106 4.22 6.36 -0.29
CA ILE A 106 5.58 6.77 -0.66
C ILE A 106 5.59 6.96 -2.18
N GLY A 107 5.85 8.19 -2.62
CA GLY A 107 5.93 8.56 -4.02
C GLY A 107 7.37 8.58 -4.54
N PHE A 108 7.63 7.84 -5.62
CA PHE A 108 8.91 7.90 -6.31
C PHE A 108 8.91 8.97 -7.43
N PRO A 109 10.08 9.57 -7.75
CA PRO A 109 10.16 10.74 -8.61
C PRO A 109 10.26 10.43 -10.12
N THR A 110 10.03 9.18 -10.52
CA THR A 110 10.16 8.69 -11.92
C THR A 110 9.12 9.28 -12.87
N GLN A 111 7.99 9.75 -12.36
CA GLN A 111 6.87 10.32 -13.13
C GLN A 111 6.55 11.77 -12.74
N ILE A 112 7.53 12.50 -12.17
CA ILE A 112 7.35 13.91 -11.83
C ILE A 112 7.00 14.72 -13.08
N GLY A 113 6.01 15.60 -12.95
CA GLY A 113 5.54 16.47 -14.02
C GLY A 113 4.58 15.80 -15.01
N THR A 114 4.33 14.49 -14.89
CA THR A 114 3.33 13.80 -15.72
C THR A 114 1.95 13.87 -15.08
N ALA A 115 0.90 13.75 -15.91
CA ALA A 115 -0.47 13.67 -15.42
C ALA A 115 -0.68 12.45 -14.49
N ASN A 116 -0.03 11.33 -14.80
CA ASN A 116 -0.15 10.10 -14.01
C ASN A 116 0.53 10.26 -12.65
N GLY A 117 1.73 10.86 -12.59
CA GLY A 117 2.41 11.12 -11.32
C GLY A 117 1.66 12.11 -10.44
N ALA A 118 1.12 13.19 -11.02
CA ALA A 118 0.26 14.12 -10.30
C ALA A 118 -1.01 13.43 -9.75
N LYS A 119 -1.60 12.51 -10.54
CA LYS A 119 -2.79 11.75 -10.15
C LYS A 119 -2.49 10.72 -9.05
N PHE A 120 -1.33 10.05 -9.09
CA PHE A 120 -0.86 9.19 -8.01
C PHE A 120 -0.65 9.97 -6.72
N ALA A 121 0.05 11.12 -6.78
CA ALA A 121 0.25 11.98 -5.62
C ALA A 121 -1.09 12.48 -5.03
N HIS A 122 -2.06 12.82 -5.90
CA HIS A 122 -3.40 13.17 -5.45
C HIS A 122 -4.09 12.00 -4.75
N LEU A 123 -4.05 10.79 -5.35
CA LEU A 123 -4.62 9.59 -4.75
C LEU A 123 -4.01 9.30 -3.37
N MET A 124 -2.69 9.26 -3.26
CA MET A 124 -2.00 8.95 -2.01
C MET A 124 -2.28 10.01 -0.94
N ARG A 125 -2.32 11.30 -1.30
CA ARG A 125 -2.72 12.36 -0.37
C ARG A 125 -4.12 12.12 0.20
N LYS A 126 -5.10 11.77 -0.65
CA LYS A 126 -6.49 11.50 -0.22
C LYS A 126 -6.59 10.22 0.62
N LEU A 127 -5.95 9.14 0.19
CA LEU A 127 -5.97 7.88 0.94
C LEU A 127 -5.32 8.04 2.31
N SER A 128 -4.16 8.70 2.40
CA SER A 128 -3.51 8.94 3.68
C SER A 128 -4.34 9.81 4.62
N GLU A 129 -4.91 10.92 4.12
CA GLU A 129 -5.81 11.78 4.90
C GLU A 129 -7.02 11.01 5.45
N GLN A 130 -7.68 10.21 4.62
CA GLN A 130 -8.91 9.50 4.98
C GLN A 130 -8.70 8.27 5.88
N ASN A 131 -7.46 7.77 5.94
CA ASN A 131 -7.12 6.53 6.64
C ASN A 131 -6.09 6.75 7.77
N GLY A 132 -5.89 7.99 8.22
CA GLY A 132 -5.02 8.30 9.36
C GLY A 132 -3.55 7.98 9.12
N GLY A 133 -3.09 8.12 7.87
CA GLY A 133 -1.72 7.90 7.45
C GLY A 133 -1.03 9.18 6.99
N THR A 134 0.05 9.01 6.21
CA THR A 134 0.86 10.12 5.69
C THR A 134 1.36 9.76 4.31
N PHE A 135 1.40 10.76 3.43
CA PHE A 135 2.03 10.66 2.12
C PHE A 135 3.35 11.44 2.13
N VAL A 136 4.43 10.79 1.68
CA VAL A 136 5.75 11.41 1.47
C VAL A 136 6.17 11.14 0.03
N ALA A 137 6.59 12.18 -0.68
CA ALA A 137 7.14 12.05 -2.02
C ALA A 137 8.65 12.36 -1.99
N LEU A 138 9.45 11.55 -2.69
CA LEU A 138 10.86 11.84 -2.87
C LEU A 138 11.02 12.95 -3.91
N PRO A 139 11.89 13.95 -3.66
CA PRO A 139 12.09 15.07 -4.59
C PRO A 139 12.97 14.71 -5.80
N HIS A 140 13.79 13.66 -5.70
CA HIS A 140 14.71 13.17 -6.73
C HIS A 140 15.09 11.71 -6.44
N LEU A 141 15.66 11.03 -7.45
CA LEU A 141 16.17 9.66 -7.36
C LEU A 141 17.47 9.58 -6.54
#